data_AF-A0A7W9DDY2-F1
#
_entry.id   AF-A0A7W9DDY2-F1
#
_cell.length_a   1.000
_cell.length_b   1.000
_cell.length_c   1.000
_cell.angle_alpha   90.00
_cell.angle_beta   90.00
_cell.angle_gamma   90.00
#
_symmetry.space_group_name_H-M   'P 1'
#
loop_
_entity.id
_entity.type
_entity.pdbx_description
1 polymer ?
#
loop_
_entity_poly.entity_id
_entity_poly.type
_entity_poly.pdbx_seq_one_letter_code
_entity_poly.pdbx_strand_id
1 'polypeptide(L)'
;MSLNPFPALRRGFGVFWRTLDATRRVVFNLIFLLILIAILVAIFGGGVKPLKEKTTLVLDLQGPLVEETPGGVREAVLANVSGDAKKSVQLRDVLAVLDSASKDSDIGSMVLMLDDLQSGGLASLREVAAGVERFRASGKKVVAWGASYNQRQYLVAASANEVYVHPMGGVMLEGFGRYRNYYRDALDKVGVTVNLLKVGTYKSAAEPFIANGPSEAAAEADRYLNNGLWTTYTNDVEKARKLPAGAIMQSINDLPALLTAAGGDLAKLSVNAKLVDGLKTRDELRTLMMERGVKNADGNNFRQISYGDYLARLRPSHLGDAVGVVIASGEIGDGVASPGAIGGLSTSRLIRQAREDKQIKAVVLRIDSPGGSAFGSELIRRELELTRAAGKPVVVSMGNVAASGGYWISTSSDEVIADAATITGSIGVFAILPTADKVIEKLGIHTAGSPTTWLADSGNPLRPLDPRFAQVIQGSINHVYGDFLGLVAKARKTTPEKVNEVAQGRVWTGLQAKDRNLVDRIGSYGDALASAAKLAKLSPGYRVAYLEQESSNVDRLIGMFGAKAMATLGLGEHVKLGLASTGLPTDAALGIANDFGWLSSLTREHKPFMALTHCLCTVPLDGK
;
A
#
# COMPACT_ATOMS: atom_id res chain seq x y z
N MET A 1 -36.58 -47.07 -71.29
CA MET A 1 -35.83 -45.91 -70.78
C MET A 1 -36.77 -45.08 -69.91
N SER A 2 -36.61 -45.13 -68.59
CA SER A 2 -37.31 -44.27 -67.65
C SER A 2 -36.48 -43.00 -67.45
N LEU A 3 -36.85 -41.91 -68.12
CA LEU A 3 -36.25 -40.60 -67.91
C LEU A 3 -36.78 -40.02 -66.59
N ASN A 4 -36.04 -40.25 -65.51
CA ASN A 4 -36.35 -39.69 -64.20
C ASN A 4 -35.85 -38.22 -64.20
N PRO A 5 -36.72 -37.19 -64.13
CA PRO A 5 -36.29 -35.78 -64.26
C PRO A 5 -35.63 -35.21 -62.98
N PHE A 6 -35.56 -35.99 -61.92
CA PHE A 6 -35.07 -35.57 -60.60
C PHE A 6 -33.56 -35.25 -60.45
N PRO A 7 -32.60 -35.72 -61.28
CA PRO A 7 -31.18 -35.42 -61.06
C PRO A 7 -30.80 -33.97 -61.38
N ALA A 8 -31.43 -33.36 -62.40
CA ALA A 8 -31.14 -31.99 -62.82
C ALA A 8 -31.70 -30.97 -61.82
N LEU A 9 -32.92 -31.18 -61.34
CA LEU A 9 -33.54 -30.38 -60.28
C LEU A 9 -32.78 -30.46 -58.95
N ARG A 10 -32.31 -31.66 -58.57
CA ARG A 10 -31.51 -31.85 -57.34
C ARG A 10 -30.11 -31.20 -57.43
N ARG A 11 -29.48 -31.20 -58.61
CA ARG A 11 -28.24 -30.45 -58.85
C ARG A 11 -28.45 -28.94 -58.83
N GLY A 12 -29.52 -28.44 -59.46
CA GLY A 12 -29.88 -27.01 -59.44
C GLY A 12 -30.14 -26.50 -58.03
N PHE A 13 -30.92 -27.25 -57.24
CA PHE A 13 -31.21 -26.90 -55.85
C PHE A 13 -29.96 -26.95 -54.95
N GLY A 14 -29.06 -27.90 -55.17
CA GLY A 14 -27.80 -28.01 -54.44
C GLY A 14 -26.77 -26.93 -54.79
N VAL A 15 -26.81 -26.35 -55.98
CA VAL A 15 -26.01 -25.18 -56.36
C VAL A 15 -26.61 -23.92 -55.75
N PHE A 16 -27.94 -23.73 -55.88
CA PHE A 16 -28.65 -22.61 -55.27
C PHE A 16 -28.45 -22.54 -53.75
N TRP A 17 -28.57 -23.67 -53.03
CA TRP A 17 -28.37 -23.73 -51.59
C TRP A 17 -26.92 -23.42 -51.17
N ARG A 18 -25.92 -23.88 -51.95
CA ARG A 18 -24.51 -23.55 -51.70
C ARG A 18 -24.22 -22.07 -51.94
N THR A 19 -24.80 -21.47 -52.97
CA THR A 19 -24.68 -20.03 -53.21
C THR A 19 -25.37 -19.23 -52.11
N LEU A 20 -26.55 -19.64 -51.65
CA LEU A 20 -27.26 -18.99 -50.54
C LEU A 20 -26.47 -19.09 -49.23
N ASP A 21 -25.92 -20.27 -48.89
CA ASP A 21 -25.11 -20.44 -47.68
C ASP A 21 -23.79 -19.67 -47.77
N ALA A 22 -23.15 -19.62 -48.93
CA ALA A 22 -21.95 -18.81 -49.16
C ALA A 22 -22.24 -17.32 -48.97
N THR A 23 -23.31 -16.80 -49.59
CA THR A 23 -23.73 -15.40 -49.44
C THR A 23 -24.09 -15.08 -48.00
N ARG A 24 -24.83 -15.98 -47.33
CA ARG A 24 -25.16 -15.85 -45.91
C ARG A 24 -23.91 -15.76 -45.03
N ARG A 25 -22.92 -16.65 -45.24
CA ARG A 25 -21.64 -16.62 -44.52
C ARG A 25 -20.85 -15.35 -44.77
N VAL A 26 -20.80 -14.88 -46.02
CA VAL A 26 -20.13 -13.62 -46.38
C VAL A 26 -20.79 -12.44 -45.68
N VAL A 27 -22.13 -12.35 -45.71
CA VAL A 27 -22.88 -11.26 -45.06
C VAL A 27 -22.69 -11.30 -43.54
N PHE A 28 -22.81 -12.45 -42.89
CA PHE A 28 -22.57 -12.55 -41.45
C PHE A 28 -21.12 -12.27 -41.06
N ASN A 29 -20.14 -12.70 -41.87
CA ASN A 29 -18.74 -12.38 -41.62
C ASN A 29 -18.46 -10.87 -41.77
N LEU A 30 -19.09 -10.20 -42.76
CA LEU A 30 -18.98 -8.75 -42.94
C LEU A 30 -19.66 -7.99 -41.80
N ILE A 31 -20.85 -8.40 -41.38
CA ILE A 31 -21.54 -7.81 -40.21
C ILE A 31 -20.70 -8.02 -38.95
N PHE A 32 -20.16 -9.22 -38.75
CA PHE A 32 -19.26 -9.53 -37.64
C PHE A 32 -18.00 -8.64 -37.68
N LEU A 33 -17.38 -8.47 -38.85
CA LEU A 33 -16.21 -7.61 -39.01
C LEU A 33 -16.55 -6.14 -38.73
N LEU A 34 -17.70 -5.65 -39.19
CA LEU A 34 -18.18 -4.29 -38.92
C LEU A 34 -18.46 -4.06 -37.44
N ILE A 35 -19.09 -5.03 -36.76
CA ILE A 35 -19.31 -4.99 -35.31
C ILE A 35 -17.96 -5.01 -34.58
N LEU A 36 -17.02 -5.88 -34.99
CA LEU A 36 -15.69 -5.93 -34.42
C LEU A 36 -14.95 -4.60 -34.60
N ILE A 37 -15.01 -4.00 -35.79
CA ILE A 37 -14.41 -2.69 -36.06
C ILE A 37 -15.10 -1.60 -35.22
N ALA A 38 -16.44 -1.61 -35.12
CA ALA A 38 -17.16 -0.64 -34.31
C ALA A 38 -16.82 -0.77 -32.81
N ILE A 39 -16.65 -2.00 -32.31
CA ILE A 39 -16.18 -2.28 -30.95
C ILE A 39 -14.73 -1.80 -30.78
N LEU A 40 -13.84 -2.10 -31.73
CA LEU A 40 -12.44 -1.64 -31.71
C LEU A 40 -12.37 -0.10 -31.75
N VAL A 41 -13.21 0.57 -32.54
CA VAL A 41 -13.29 2.04 -32.58
C VAL A 41 -13.92 2.60 -31.31
N ALA A 42 -14.89 1.93 -30.69
CA ALA A 42 -15.44 2.35 -29.40
C ALA A 42 -14.41 2.19 -28.27
N ILE A 43 -13.58 1.14 -28.30
CA ILE A 43 -12.53 0.86 -27.32
C ILE A 43 -11.31 1.78 -27.53
N PHE A 44 -10.87 1.97 -28.78
CA PHE A 44 -9.59 2.61 -29.12
C PHE A 44 -9.73 3.98 -29.82
N GLY A 45 -10.90 4.33 -30.35
CA GLY A 45 -11.15 5.55 -31.11
C GLY A 45 -11.36 6.81 -30.26
N GLY A 46 -11.47 6.66 -28.93
CA GLY A 46 -11.42 7.76 -27.98
C GLY A 46 -9.98 8.20 -27.71
N GLY A 47 -9.31 8.80 -28.70
CA GLY A 47 -7.99 9.40 -28.47
C GLY A 47 -8.04 10.41 -27.32
N VAL A 48 -6.95 10.51 -26.56
CA VAL A 48 -6.84 11.50 -25.48
C VAL A 48 -7.01 12.89 -26.09
N LYS A 49 -8.10 13.60 -25.73
CA LYS A 49 -8.34 14.97 -26.21
C LYS A 49 -7.11 15.84 -25.88
N PRO A 50 -6.61 16.66 -26.82
CA PRO A 50 -5.48 17.54 -26.53
C PRO A 50 -5.82 18.43 -25.33
N LEU A 51 -4.84 18.57 -24.41
CA LEU A 51 -4.97 19.56 -23.34
C LEU A 51 -4.96 20.94 -23.97
N LYS A 52 -5.75 21.85 -23.40
CA LYS A 52 -5.73 23.26 -23.79
C LYS A 52 -4.97 24.03 -22.73
N GLU A 53 -4.30 25.10 -23.13
CA GLU A 53 -3.61 25.99 -22.21
C GLU A 53 -4.52 26.44 -21.05
N LYS A 54 -3.89 26.69 -19.90
CA LYS A 54 -4.57 27.12 -18.65
C LYS A 54 -5.63 26.12 -18.17
N THR A 55 -5.42 24.83 -18.41
CA THR A 55 -6.21 23.78 -17.77
C THR A 55 -5.84 23.68 -16.29
N THR A 56 -6.84 23.46 -15.43
CA THR A 56 -6.63 23.22 -14.01
C THR A 56 -6.56 21.71 -13.74
N LEU A 57 -5.51 21.24 -13.07
CA LEU A 57 -5.48 19.87 -12.57
C LEU A 57 -6.38 19.77 -11.33
N VAL A 58 -7.33 18.85 -11.32
CA VAL A 58 -8.08 18.49 -10.11
C VAL A 58 -7.45 17.23 -9.55
N LEU A 59 -6.72 17.37 -8.45
CA LEU A 59 -6.13 16.24 -7.73
C LEU A 59 -7.14 15.76 -6.67
N ASP A 60 -8.04 14.88 -7.10
CA ASP A 60 -9.07 14.25 -6.27
C ASP A 60 -8.63 12.86 -5.82
N LEU A 61 -7.94 12.80 -4.68
CA LEU A 61 -7.43 11.54 -4.14
C LEU A 61 -8.56 10.79 -3.42
N GLN A 62 -9.00 9.68 -4.01
CA GLN A 62 -10.13 8.88 -3.50
C GLN A 62 -9.65 7.52 -2.98
N GLY A 63 -9.92 7.22 -1.71
CA GLY A 63 -9.61 5.97 -1.02
C GLY A 63 -8.25 5.95 -0.30
N PRO A 64 -7.70 4.76 0.03
CA PRO A 64 -6.43 4.65 0.73
C PRO A 64 -5.24 4.97 -0.19
N LEU A 65 -4.28 5.75 0.31
CA LEU A 65 -2.98 5.99 -0.31
C LEU A 65 -2.02 4.84 0.05
N VAL A 66 -1.57 4.10 -0.96
CA VAL A 66 -0.77 2.87 -0.81
C VAL A 66 0.50 2.91 -1.65
N GLU A 67 1.52 2.13 -1.27
CA GLU A 67 2.71 1.91 -2.11
C GLU A 67 2.38 1.05 -3.33
N GLU A 68 1.53 0.04 -3.15
CA GLU A 68 1.10 -0.93 -4.16
C GLU A 68 -0.37 -1.29 -3.93
N THR A 69 -1.15 -1.39 -5.01
CA THR A 69 -2.56 -1.82 -4.93
C THR A 69 -2.63 -3.29 -4.51
N PRO A 70 -3.32 -3.63 -3.40
CA PRO A 70 -3.46 -5.02 -2.98
C PRO A 70 -4.30 -5.84 -3.96
N GLY A 71 -3.94 -7.12 -4.12
CA GLY A 71 -4.64 -8.05 -5.01
C GLY A 71 -4.15 -8.03 -6.46
N GLY A 72 -4.66 -8.94 -7.29
CA GLY A 72 -4.29 -9.06 -8.70
C GLY A 72 -5.20 -8.26 -9.63
N VAL A 73 -4.83 -8.25 -10.92
CA VAL A 73 -5.58 -7.56 -11.99
C VAL A 73 -7.03 -8.04 -12.06
N ARG A 74 -7.29 -9.34 -11.80
CA ARG A 74 -8.65 -9.90 -11.81
C ARG A 74 -9.50 -9.33 -10.68
N GLU A 75 -8.97 -9.32 -9.47
CA GLU A 75 -9.66 -8.82 -8.29
C GLU A 75 -9.98 -7.33 -8.46
N ALA A 76 -9.04 -6.56 -8.99
CA ALA A 76 -9.25 -5.14 -9.30
C ALA A 76 -10.36 -4.93 -10.36
N VAL A 77 -10.40 -5.75 -11.42
CA VAL A 77 -11.46 -5.66 -12.45
C VAL A 77 -12.81 -6.08 -11.87
N LEU A 78 -12.89 -7.15 -11.08
CA LEU A 78 -14.12 -7.62 -10.45
C LEU A 78 -14.70 -6.60 -9.48
N ALA A 79 -13.86 -5.98 -8.64
CA ALA A 79 -14.29 -4.93 -7.72
C ALA A 79 -14.85 -3.70 -8.48
N ASN A 80 -14.25 -3.35 -9.63
CA ASN A 80 -14.77 -2.26 -10.47
C ASN A 80 -16.13 -2.58 -11.11
N VAL A 81 -16.39 -3.85 -11.44
CA VAL A 81 -17.68 -4.28 -12.03
C VAL A 81 -18.78 -4.39 -10.98
N SER A 82 -18.47 -4.79 -9.74
CA SER A 82 -19.47 -4.90 -8.66
C SER A 82 -19.88 -3.55 -8.08
N GLY A 83 -19.18 -2.47 -8.41
CA GLY A 83 -19.36 -1.16 -7.77
C GLY A 83 -18.69 -1.08 -6.39
N ASP A 84 -18.07 -2.18 -5.92
CA ASP A 84 -17.35 -2.25 -4.63
C ASP A 84 -15.87 -1.86 -4.75
N ALA A 85 -15.45 -1.29 -5.89
CA ALA A 85 -14.08 -0.85 -6.07
C ALA A 85 -13.72 0.17 -5.00
N LYS A 86 -13.07 -0.32 -3.95
CA LYS A 86 -12.19 0.46 -3.10
C LYS A 86 -11.07 0.94 -4.02
N LYS A 87 -11.28 2.09 -4.66
CA LYS A 87 -10.24 2.77 -5.42
C LYS A 87 -9.11 3.06 -4.44
N SER A 88 -8.01 2.32 -4.51
CA SER A 88 -6.78 2.73 -3.86
C SER A 88 -6.03 3.66 -4.80
N VAL A 89 -5.30 4.62 -4.24
CA VAL A 89 -4.43 5.50 -5.00
C VAL A 89 -3.00 5.13 -4.68
N GLN A 90 -2.20 4.86 -5.71
CA GLN A 90 -0.79 4.54 -5.52
C GLN A 90 0.04 5.82 -5.39
N LEU A 91 0.93 5.86 -4.40
CA LEU A 91 1.80 7.00 -4.16
C LEU A 91 2.64 7.34 -5.41
N ARG A 92 3.18 6.33 -6.09
CA ARG A 92 3.97 6.52 -7.32
C ARG A 92 3.20 7.25 -8.43
N ASP A 93 1.91 6.99 -8.57
CA ASP A 93 1.07 7.59 -9.60
C ASP A 93 0.76 9.05 -9.25
N VAL A 94 0.49 9.35 -7.97
CA VAL A 94 0.30 10.72 -7.48
C VAL A 94 1.55 11.57 -7.69
N LEU A 95 2.72 11.03 -7.32
CA LEU A 95 3.99 11.73 -7.50
C LEU A 95 4.30 11.96 -8.99
N ALA A 96 4.06 10.96 -9.85
CA ALA A 96 4.23 11.11 -11.29
C ALA A 96 3.31 12.21 -11.87
N VAL A 97 2.05 12.25 -11.46
CA VAL A 97 1.11 13.31 -11.89
C VAL A 97 1.58 14.68 -11.41
N LEU A 98 1.95 14.83 -10.14
CA LEU A 98 2.43 16.10 -9.58
C LEU A 98 3.69 16.59 -10.30
N ASP A 99 4.68 15.72 -10.47
CA ASP A 99 5.95 16.08 -11.09
C ASP A 99 5.79 16.38 -12.60
N SER A 100 4.96 15.63 -13.33
CA SER A 100 4.66 15.90 -14.75
C SER A 100 3.84 17.17 -14.93
N ALA A 101 2.76 17.33 -14.16
CA ALA A 101 1.88 18.50 -14.25
C ALA A 101 2.61 19.79 -13.82
N SER A 102 3.63 19.71 -12.95
CA SER A 102 4.45 20.88 -12.59
C SER A 102 5.21 21.47 -13.79
N LYS A 103 5.59 20.62 -14.77
CA LYS A 103 6.39 20.96 -15.96
C LYS A 103 5.55 21.19 -17.22
N ASP A 104 4.30 20.74 -17.21
CA ASP A 104 3.38 20.83 -18.35
C ASP A 104 2.88 22.26 -18.57
N SER A 105 3.16 22.87 -19.72
CA SER A 105 2.74 24.24 -20.03
C SER A 105 1.23 24.41 -20.14
N ASP A 106 0.48 23.34 -20.42
CA ASP A 106 -0.98 23.42 -20.53
C ASP A 106 -1.67 23.49 -19.17
N ILE A 107 -1.00 23.03 -18.10
CA ILE A 107 -1.51 23.08 -16.74
C ILE A 107 -1.17 24.42 -16.10
N GLY A 108 -2.18 25.25 -15.82
CA GLY A 108 -2.01 26.58 -15.23
C GLY A 108 -2.15 26.63 -13.70
N SER A 109 -2.94 25.73 -13.11
CA SER A 109 -3.18 25.68 -11.66
C SER A 109 -3.63 24.29 -11.21
N MET A 110 -3.74 24.08 -9.90
CA MET A 110 -4.26 22.84 -9.32
C MET A 110 -5.32 23.12 -8.24
N VAL A 111 -6.38 22.31 -8.23
CA VAL A 111 -7.32 22.19 -7.13
C VAL A 111 -7.08 20.86 -6.42
N LEU A 112 -6.86 20.90 -5.12
CA LEU A 112 -6.62 19.75 -4.27
C LEU A 112 -7.88 19.40 -3.48
N MET A 113 -8.40 18.19 -3.70
CA MET A 113 -9.62 17.67 -3.07
C MET A 113 -9.27 16.40 -2.31
N LEU A 114 -9.47 16.42 -0.98
CA LEU A 114 -9.00 15.35 -0.08
C LEU A 114 -10.12 14.72 0.76
N ASP A 115 -11.38 15.13 0.57
CA ASP A 115 -12.51 14.62 1.35
C ASP A 115 -12.59 13.08 1.32
N ASP A 116 -12.28 12.49 0.15
CA ASP A 116 -12.33 11.06 -0.09
C ASP A 116 -11.01 10.34 0.21
N LEU A 117 -9.97 11.03 0.68
CA LEU A 117 -8.72 10.40 1.10
C LEU A 117 -8.93 9.70 2.45
N GLN A 118 -9.06 8.37 2.41
CA GLN A 118 -9.46 7.56 3.56
C GLN A 118 -8.30 7.27 4.52
N SER A 119 -7.13 6.94 3.98
CA SER A 119 -5.95 6.60 4.77
C SER A 119 -4.65 6.89 4.02
N GLY A 120 -3.56 6.95 4.77
CA GLY A 120 -2.20 7.15 4.28
C GLY A 120 -1.26 7.31 5.48
N GLY A 121 -0.08 6.71 5.42
CA GLY A 121 0.91 6.90 6.47
C GLY A 121 1.60 8.27 6.35
N LEU A 122 2.18 8.74 7.46
CA LEU A 122 2.71 10.09 7.58
C LEU A 122 3.83 10.37 6.56
N ALA A 123 4.73 9.42 6.32
CA ALA A 123 5.80 9.56 5.35
C ALA A 123 5.26 9.70 3.92
N SER A 124 4.31 8.85 3.51
CA SER A 124 3.68 8.95 2.18
C SER A 124 2.93 10.27 1.99
N LEU A 125 2.20 10.74 3.02
CA LEU A 125 1.50 12.03 2.96
C LEU A 125 2.48 13.21 2.87
N ARG A 126 3.63 13.14 3.57
CA ARG A 126 4.72 14.12 3.43
C ARG A 126 5.32 14.12 2.03
N GLU A 127 5.43 12.97 1.37
CA GLU A 127 5.87 12.92 -0.03
C GLU A 127 4.86 13.58 -0.99
N VAL A 128 3.55 13.36 -0.78
CA VAL A 128 2.51 14.06 -1.55
C VAL A 128 2.56 15.57 -1.29
N ALA A 129 2.66 15.99 -0.02
CA ALA A 129 2.82 17.38 0.37
C ALA A 129 4.02 18.03 -0.32
N ALA A 130 5.19 17.38 -0.30
CA ALA A 130 6.38 17.84 -1.00
C ALA A 130 6.18 17.93 -2.53
N GLY A 131 5.40 17.01 -3.13
CA GLY A 131 5.00 17.10 -4.54
C GLY A 131 4.11 18.31 -4.83
N VAL A 132 3.17 18.62 -3.95
CA VAL A 132 2.35 19.85 -4.01
C VAL A 132 3.23 21.10 -3.90
N GLU A 133 4.22 21.09 -3.01
CA GLU A 133 5.17 22.19 -2.86
C GLU A 133 6.03 22.39 -4.11
N ARG A 134 6.48 21.31 -4.76
CA ARG A 134 7.20 21.38 -6.05
C ARG A 134 6.32 21.94 -7.16
N PHE A 135 5.06 21.53 -7.24
CA PHE A 135 4.10 22.08 -8.18
C PHE A 135 3.91 23.59 -7.96
N ARG A 136 3.79 24.02 -6.70
CA ARG A 136 3.71 25.45 -6.34
C ARG A 136 4.99 26.20 -6.70
N ALA A 137 6.15 25.59 -6.50
CA ALA A 137 7.45 26.17 -6.81
C ALA A 137 7.68 26.41 -8.32
N SER A 138 6.93 25.73 -9.21
CA SER A 138 6.95 26.03 -10.65
C SER A 138 6.17 27.30 -11.03
N GLY A 139 5.67 28.05 -10.04
CA GLY A 139 4.94 29.31 -10.22
C GLY A 139 3.43 29.14 -10.37
N LYS A 140 2.94 27.90 -10.38
CA LYS A 140 1.52 27.57 -10.52
C LYS A 140 0.81 27.65 -9.18
N LYS A 141 -0.44 28.12 -9.18
CA LYS A 141 -1.25 28.25 -7.95
C LYS A 141 -1.91 26.93 -7.60
N VAL A 142 -1.98 26.63 -6.30
CA VAL A 142 -2.67 25.47 -5.71
C VAL A 142 -3.73 25.97 -4.74
N VAL A 143 -4.97 25.55 -4.96
CA VAL A 143 -6.10 25.80 -4.05
C VAL A 143 -6.54 24.47 -3.46
N ALA A 144 -6.49 24.32 -2.14
CA ALA A 144 -7.11 23.19 -1.45
C ALA A 144 -8.53 23.56 -1.02
N TRP A 145 -9.47 22.63 -1.21
CA TRP A 145 -10.82 22.76 -0.67
C TRP A 145 -11.29 21.42 -0.08
N GLY A 146 -12.09 21.49 0.97
CA GLY A 146 -12.70 20.32 1.60
C GLY A 146 -13.98 20.69 2.35
N ALA A 147 -14.87 19.71 2.52
CA ALA A 147 -16.00 19.82 3.42
C ALA A 147 -15.53 19.90 4.88
N SER A 148 -14.47 19.18 5.22
CA SER A 148 -13.71 19.26 6.47
C SER A 148 -12.34 18.64 6.26
N TYR A 149 -11.40 18.88 7.17
CA TYR A 149 -10.09 18.24 7.14
C TYR A 149 -9.82 17.53 8.45
N ASN A 150 -9.58 16.22 8.37
CA ASN A 150 -8.91 15.50 9.45
C ASN A 150 -7.39 15.77 9.39
N GLN A 151 -6.67 15.35 10.43
CA GLN A 151 -5.22 15.50 10.56
C GLN A 151 -4.43 15.02 9.32
N ARG A 152 -4.83 13.91 8.71
CA ARG A 152 -4.13 13.31 7.54
C ARG A 152 -4.32 14.17 6.30
N GLN A 153 -5.56 14.52 5.99
CA GLN A 153 -5.92 15.36 4.86
C GLN A 153 -5.29 16.74 5.00
N TYR A 154 -5.30 17.30 6.21
CA TYR A 154 -4.82 18.64 6.47
C TYR A 154 -3.31 18.79 6.24
N LEU A 155 -2.50 17.75 6.49
CA LEU A 155 -1.06 17.79 6.22
C LEU A 155 -0.75 18.13 4.75
N VAL A 156 -1.50 17.51 3.82
CA VAL A 156 -1.33 17.76 2.39
C VAL A 156 -1.98 19.09 2.01
N ALA A 157 -3.18 19.38 2.52
CA ALA A 157 -3.89 20.63 2.25
C ALA A 157 -3.07 21.86 2.67
N ALA A 158 -2.38 21.81 3.81
CA ALA A 158 -1.59 22.91 4.35
C ALA A 158 -0.48 23.37 3.39
N SER A 159 -0.04 22.52 2.46
CA SER A 159 0.97 22.83 1.45
C SER A 159 0.43 23.65 0.27
N ALA A 160 -0.88 23.88 0.17
CA ALA A 160 -1.48 24.72 -0.86
C ALA A 160 -1.15 26.21 -0.69
N ASN A 161 -1.41 27.02 -1.72
CA ASN A 161 -1.33 28.48 -1.59
C ASN A 161 -2.51 29.03 -0.78
N GLU A 162 -3.69 28.46 -1.01
CA GLU A 162 -4.95 28.83 -0.37
C GLU A 162 -5.66 27.55 0.07
N VAL A 163 -6.14 27.51 1.31
CA VAL A 163 -6.89 26.41 1.90
C VAL A 163 -8.26 26.92 2.29
N TYR A 164 -9.30 26.34 1.71
CA TYR A 164 -10.69 26.68 2.00
C TYR A 164 -11.42 25.50 2.62
N VAL A 165 -12.35 25.79 3.53
CA VAL A 165 -13.22 24.78 4.11
C VAL A 165 -14.68 25.20 3.96
N HIS A 166 -15.60 24.23 3.91
CA HIS A 166 -17.02 24.51 3.93
C HIS A 166 -17.42 25.26 5.22
N PRO A 167 -18.40 26.19 5.20
CA PRO A 167 -18.85 26.92 6.39
C PRO A 167 -19.38 26.07 7.56
N MET A 168 -19.76 24.82 7.30
CA MET A 168 -20.15 23.84 8.32
C MET A 168 -19.05 22.83 8.68
N GLY A 169 -17.84 23.04 8.18
CA GLY A 169 -16.71 22.15 8.37
C GLY A 169 -15.75 22.58 9.46
N GLY A 170 -14.51 22.11 9.35
CA GLY A 170 -13.40 22.57 10.18
C GLY A 170 -12.13 21.76 9.92
N VAL A 171 -11.07 22.11 10.64
CA VAL A 171 -9.82 21.35 10.71
C VAL A 171 -9.74 20.71 12.10
N MET A 172 -9.61 19.38 12.15
CA MET A 172 -9.47 18.63 13.41
C MET A 172 -8.11 17.96 13.49
N LEU A 173 -7.31 18.40 14.47
CA LEU A 173 -5.96 17.90 14.76
C LEU A 173 -5.95 17.26 16.16
N GLU A 174 -5.56 16.00 16.25
CA GLU A 174 -5.79 15.16 17.45
C GLU A 174 -4.50 14.63 18.09
N GLY A 175 -3.38 14.67 17.39
CA GLY A 175 -2.10 14.12 17.85
C GLY A 175 -1.85 12.67 17.44
N PHE A 176 -0.91 12.03 18.14
CA PHE A 176 -0.55 10.62 17.97
C PHE A 176 -0.54 9.90 19.32
N GLY A 177 -0.63 8.57 19.28
CA GLY A 177 -0.80 7.71 20.46
C GLY A 177 -2.28 7.45 20.72
N ARG A 178 -2.70 6.19 20.59
CA ARG A 178 -4.05 5.73 20.92
C ARG A 178 -3.98 4.66 21.99
N TYR A 179 -5.05 4.53 22.77
CA TYR A 179 -5.19 3.41 23.69
C TYR A 179 -5.20 2.10 22.92
N ARG A 180 -4.50 1.10 23.48
CA ARG A 180 -4.43 -0.26 22.97
C ARG A 180 -5.09 -1.18 23.98
N ASN A 181 -5.86 -2.14 23.49
CA ASN A 181 -6.44 -3.17 24.35
C ASN A 181 -5.38 -4.19 24.78
N TYR A 182 -5.56 -4.73 25.97
CA TYR A 182 -4.77 -5.81 26.55
C TYR A 182 -5.73 -6.93 26.98
N TYR A 183 -5.38 -8.17 26.64
CA TYR A 183 -6.29 -9.31 26.60
C TYR A 183 -5.89 -10.45 27.55
N ARG A 184 -4.78 -10.34 28.30
CA ARG A 184 -4.27 -11.42 29.15
C ARG A 184 -5.35 -12.04 30.02
N ASP A 185 -6.05 -11.24 30.83
CA ASP A 185 -7.08 -11.78 31.73
C ASP A 185 -8.27 -12.40 30.98
N ALA A 186 -8.59 -11.89 29.77
CA ALA A 186 -9.63 -12.48 28.93
C ALA A 186 -9.21 -13.84 28.37
N LEU A 187 -7.94 -13.97 27.96
CA LEU A 187 -7.34 -15.21 27.46
C LEU A 187 -7.24 -16.25 28.60
N ASP A 188 -6.80 -15.85 29.79
CA ASP A 188 -6.75 -16.70 30.97
C ASP A 188 -8.16 -17.25 31.33
N LYS A 189 -9.20 -16.40 31.25
CA LYS A 189 -10.59 -16.80 31.48
C LYS A 189 -11.06 -17.88 30.51
N VAL A 190 -10.73 -17.77 29.23
CA VAL A 190 -11.10 -18.80 28.24
C VAL A 190 -10.20 -20.03 28.31
N GLY A 191 -9.06 -19.96 28.98
CA GLY A 191 -8.11 -21.07 29.16
C GLY A 191 -6.98 -21.09 28.13
N VAL A 192 -6.72 -19.97 27.45
CA VAL A 192 -5.61 -19.83 26.51
C VAL A 192 -4.44 -19.17 27.24
N THR A 193 -3.28 -19.84 27.26
CA THR A 193 -2.02 -19.30 27.79
C THR A 193 -1.11 -18.91 26.63
N VAL A 194 -0.67 -17.64 26.60
CA VAL A 194 0.22 -17.13 25.55
C VAL A 194 1.66 -17.13 26.05
N ASN A 195 2.49 -18.05 25.54
CA ASN A 195 3.90 -18.16 25.94
C ASN A 195 4.77 -17.28 25.03
N LEU A 196 5.35 -16.21 25.58
CA LEU A 196 6.23 -15.30 24.85
C LEU A 196 7.71 -15.64 25.12
N LEU A 197 8.45 -15.90 24.05
CA LEU A 197 9.91 -16.01 24.06
C LEU A 197 10.48 -14.83 23.28
N LYS A 198 11.44 -14.08 23.83
CA LYS A 198 11.95 -12.88 23.15
C LYS A 198 13.38 -12.51 23.54
N VAL A 199 14.02 -11.73 22.67
CA VAL A 199 15.18 -10.90 22.99
C VAL A 199 14.87 -9.46 22.58
N GLY A 200 14.99 -8.55 23.55
CA GLY A 200 14.74 -7.13 23.40
C GLY A 200 13.78 -6.58 24.46
N THR A 201 14.30 -5.70 25.30
CA THR A 201 13.52 -4.99 26.33
C THR A 201 12.29 -4.28 25.74
N TYR A 202 12.48 -3.57 24.63
CA TYR A 202 11.47 -2.78 23.95
C TYR A 202 10.67 -3.56 22.89
N LYS A 203 10.93 -4.87 22.71
CA LYS A 203 10.13 -5.71 21.80
C LYS A 203 8.77 -6.01 22.47
N SER A 204 7.80 -5.14 22.21
CA SER A 204 6.51 -5.06 22.92
C SER A 204 5.29 -5.52 22.11
N ALA A 205 5.48 -5.97 20.85
CA ALA A 205 4.38 -6.33 19.96
C ALA A 205 3.40 -7.34 20.57
N ALA A 206 3.93 -8.29 21.35
CA ALA A 206 3.20 -9.37 22.02
C ALA A 206 2.56 -8.98 23.37
N GLU A 207 2.89 -7.81 23.95
CA GLU A 207 2.43 -7.44 25.29
C GLU A 207 0.91 -7.47 25.49
N PRO A 208 0.05 -7.10 24.52
CA PRO A 208 -1.40 -7.23 24.68
C PRO A 208 -1.88 -8.63 25.02
N PHE A 209 -1.12 -9.66 24.67
CA PHE A 209 -1.55 -11.04 24.85
C PHE A 209 -1.02 -11.64 26.15
N ILE A 210 -0.08 -10.96 26.83
CA ILE A 210 0.60 -11.47 28.04
C ILE A 210 0.52 -10.54 29.25
N ALA A 211 0.02 -9.32 29.08
CA ALA A 211 -0.12 -8.30 30.12
C ALA A 211 -1.51 -7.65 30.08
N ASN A 212 -1.84 -6.82 31.09
CA ASN A 212 -3.05 -6.00 31.16
C ASN A 212 -2.78 -4.49 30.95
N GLY A 213 -1.55 -4.15 30.59
CA GLY A 213 -1.10 -2.80 30.31
C GLY A 213 0.33 -2.82 29.76
N PRO A 214 0.81 -1.70 29.21
CA PRO A 214 2.16 -1.62 28.68
C PRO A 214 3.20 -1.80 29.79
N SER A 215 4.31 -2.45 29.48
CA SER A 215 5.50 -2.36 30.32
C SER A 215 6.03 -0.93 30.37
N GLU A 216 6.81 -0.58 31.40
CA GLU A 216 7.44 0.74 31.50
C GLU A 216 8.31 1.05 30.27
N ALA A 217 9.06 0.05 29.78
CA ALA A 217 9.87 0.16 28.59
C ALA A 217 9.03 0.43 27.33
N ALA A 218 7.91 -0.28 27.15
CA ALA A 218 7.01 -0.05 26.03
C ALA A 218 6.41 1.37 26.09
N ALA A 219 5.92 1.80 27.25
CA ALA A 219 5.37 3.14 27.44
C ALA A 219 6.39 4.25 27.19
N GLU A 220 7.65 4.05 27.59
CA GLU A 220 8.75 4.97 27.31
C GLU A 220 9.05 5.07 25.81
N ALA A 221 9.17 3.93 25.12
CA ALA A 221 9.44 3.89 23.69
C ALA A 221 8.30 4.50 22.88
N ASP A 222 7.05 4.16 23.18
CA ASP A 222 5.87 4.67 22.48
C ASP A 222 5.73 6.18 22.67
N ARG A 223 5.97 6.70 23.88
CA ARG A 223 5.96 8.15 24.14
C ARG A 223 7.02 8.87 23.32
N TYR A 224 8.25 8.34 23.30
CA TYR A 224 9.35 8.94 22.54
C TYR A 224 9.10 8.92 21.03
N LEU A 225 8.54 7.83 20.51
CA LEU A 225 8.16 7.70 19.10
C LEU A 225 7.04 8.70 18.75
N ASN A 226 5.92 8.66 19.48
CA ASN A 226 4.74 9.48 19.19
C ASN A 226 5.04 10.98 19.28
N ASN A 227 5.84 11.41 20.28
CA ASN A 227 6.26 12.81 20.38
C ASN A 227 7.15 13.22 19.19
N GLY A 228 8.03 12.34 18.71
CA GLY A 228 8.84 12.60 17.52
C GLY A 228 7.99 12.77 16.25
N LEU A 229 7.03 11.86 16.04
CA LEU A 229 6.09 11.94 14.92
C LEU A 229 5.23 13.20 15.00
N TRP A 230 4.76 13.55 16.19
CA TRP A 230 3.91 14.73 16.40
C TRP A 230 4.68 16.03 16.19
N THR A 231 5.92 16.10 16.67
CA THR A 231 6.82 17.23 16.41
C THR A 231 7.07 17.40 14.91
N THR A 232 7.26 16.29 14.19
CA THR A 232 7.46 16.32 12.74
C THR A 232 6.23 16.87 12.03
N TYR A 233 5.04 16.35 12.36
CA TYR A 233 3.77 16.81 11.80
C TYR A 233 3.52 18.31 12.05
N THR A 234 3.64 18.74 13.32
CA THR A 234 3.34 20.12 13.72
C THR A 234 4.30 21.10 13.07
N ASN A 235 5.60 20.78 13.01
CA ASN A 235 6.60 21.60 12.31
C ASN A 235 6.27 21.77 10.82
N ASP A 236 5.83 20.71 10.13
CA ASP A 236 5.46 20.79 8.73
C ASP A 236 4.27 21.74 8.52
N VAL A 237 3.21 21.56 9.32
CA VAL A 237 1.98 22.36 9.21
C VAL A 237 2.23 23.80 9.60
N GLU A 238 2.91 24.05 10.72
CA GLU A 238 3.23 25.41 11.19
C GLU A 238 4.10 26.14 10.17
N LYS A 239 5.10 25.47 9.57
CA LYS A 239 5.91 26.04 8.50
C LYS A 239 5.07 26.35 7.25
N ALA A 240 4.25 25.41 6.81
CA ALA A 240 3.44 25.57 5.59
C ALA A 240 2.41 26.71 5.73
N ARG A 241 1.81 26.85 6.91
CA ARG A 241 0.81 27.88 7.24
C ARG A 241 1.39 29.16 7.85
N LYS A 242 2.72 29.23 8.01
CA LYS A 242 3.45 30.36 8.60
C LYS A 242 2.94 30.72 10.01
N LEU A 243 2.64 29.69 10.81
CA LEU A 243 2.25 29.84 12.20
C LEU A 243 3.51 29.94 13.10
N PRO A 244 3.41 30.61 14.26
CA PRO A 244 4.46 30.53 15.28
C PRO A 244 4.72 29.08 15.71
N ALA A 245 5.96 28.78 16.07
CA ALA A 245 6.32 27.47 16.59
C ALA A 245 5.50 27.12 17.84
N GLY A 246 4.88 25.94 17.86
CA GLY A 246 4.04 25.46 18.97
C GLY A 246 2.59 25.99 18.96
N ALA A 247 2.20 26.78 17.96
CA ALA A 247 0.83 27.30 17.83
C ALA A 247 -0.22 26.19 17.76
N ILE A 248 0.10 25.05 17.14
CA ILE A 248 -0.85 23.92 17.08
C ILE A 248 -1.08 23.33 18.47
N MET A 249 0.00 23.10 19.23
CA MET A 249 -0.12 22.59 20.60
C MET A 249 -0.87 23.55 21.51
N GLN A 250 -0.59 24.84 21.41
CA GLN A 250 -1.34 25.85 22.15
C GLN A 250 -2.84 25.81 21.79
N SER A 251 -3.16 25.75 20.50
CA SER A 251 -4.55 25.68 20.02
C SER A 251 -5.30 24.44 20.53
N ILE A 252 -4.62 23.29 20.63
CA ILE A 252 -5.20 22.06 21.19
C ILE A 252 -5.45 22.21 22.69
N ASN A 253 -4.50 22.77 23.45
CA ASN A 253 -4.66 22.98 24.90
C ASN A 253 -5.80 23.95 25.21
N ASP A 254 -5.96 24.99 24.40
CA ASP A 254 -6.98 26.02 24.56
C ASP A 254 -8.29 25.70 23.81
N LEU A 255 -8.39 24.52 23.17
CA LEU A 255 -9.47 24.19 22.23
C LEU A 255 -10.89 24.41 22.79
N PRO A 256 -11.24 23.99 24.03
CA PRO A 256 -12.57 24.25 24.56
C PRO A 256 -12.90 25.74 24.64
N ALA A 257 -11.96 26.56 25.12
CA ALA A 257 -12.15 28.00 25.25
C ALA A 257 -12.21 28.69 23.87
N LEU A 258 -11.33 28.30 22.95
CA LEU A 258 -11.32 28.82 21.58
C LEU A 258 -12.61 28.47 20.83
N LEU A 259 -13.14 27.26 21.01
CA LEU A 259 -14.40 26.84 20.40
C LEU A 259 -15.59 27.59 20.99
N THR A 260 -15.63 27.81 22.32
CA THR A 260 -16.64 28.67 22.95
C THR A 260 -16.57 30.10 22.42
N ALA A 261 -15.37 30.68 22.29
CA ALA A 261 -15.19 32.03 21.72
C ALA A 261 -15.61 32.12 20.24
N ALA A 262 -15.51 31.01 19.50
CA ALA A 262 -16.03 30.89 18.14
C ALA A 262 -17.56 30.65 18.09
N GLY A 263 -18.25 30.48 19.23
CA GLY A 263 -19.68 30.20 19.29
C GLY A 263 -20.03 28.75 18.94
N GLY A 264 -19.12 27.81 19.14
CA GLY A 264 -19.28 26.40 18.76
C GLY A 264 -19.01 26.10 17.29
N ASP A 265 -18.58 27.09 16.51
CA ASP A 265 -18.31 26.97 15.07
C ASP A 265 -16.85 26.59 14.80
N LEU A 266 -16.63 25.34 14.36
CA LEU A 266 -15.31 24.81 14.01
C LEU A 266 -14.72 25.45 12.74
N ALA A 267 -15.55 25.89 11.80
CA ALA A 267 -15.09 26.54 10.58
C ALA A 267 -14.53 27.92 10.90
N LYS A 268 -15.27 28.69 11.72
CA LYS A 268 -14.83 29.98 12.26
C LYS A 268 -13.58 29.85 13.11
N LEU A 269 -13.50 28.82 13.96
CA LEU A 269 -12.28 28.51 14.72
C LEU A 269 -11.08 28.27 13.78
N SER A 270 -11.28 27.49 12.72
CA SER A 270 -10.21 27.18 11.76
C SER A 270 -9.67 28.43 11.06
N VAL A 271 -10.52 29.40 10.74
CA VAL A 271 -10.12 30.70 10.19
C VAL A 271 -9.39 31.53 11.24
N ASN A 272 -9.94 31.64 12.47
CA ASN A 272 -9.35 32.42 13.56
C ASN A 272 -7.95 31.91 13.94
N ALA A 273 -7.76 30.59 13.94
CA ALA A 273 -6.48 29.93 14.17
C ALA A 273 -5.53 29.98 12.96
N LYS A 274 -5.95 30.60 11.84
CA LYS A 274 -5.19 30.70 10.58
C LYS A 274 -4.83 29.35 9.94
N LEU A 275 -5.58 28.31 10.30
CA LEU A 275 -5.46 26.99 9.69
C LEU A 275 -6.01 27.00 8.25
N VAL A 276 -7.04 27.81 7.99
CA VAL A 276 -7.59 27.98 6.64
C VAL A 276 -7.63 29.46 6.26
N ASP A 277 -7.61 29.74 4.96
CA ASP A 277 -7.63 31.08 4.38
C ASP A 277 -9.04 31.66 4.25
N GLY A 278 -10.07 30.81 4.33
CA GLY A 278 -11.45 31.26 4.37
C GLY A 278 -12.46 30.13 4.29
N LEU A 279 -13.73 30.52 4.32
CA LEU A 279 -14.87 29.63 4.19
C LEU A 279 -15.42 29.75 2.76
N LYS A 280 -15.64 28.61 2.09
CA LYS A 280 -16.25 28.57 0.76
C LYS A 280 -17.15 27.35 0.61
N THR A 281 -18.34 27.54 0.06
CA THR A 281 -19.12 26.43 -0.49
C THR A 281 -18.48 25.92 -1.79
N ARG A 282 -18.94 24.75 -2.27
CA ARG A 282 -18.38 24.15 -3.49
C ARG A 282 -18.68 24.96 -4.74
N ASP A 283 -19.84 25.61 -4.78
CA ASP A 283 -20.21 26.53 -5.86
C ASP A 283 -19.42 27.84 -5.81
N GLU A 284 -19.12 28.38 -4.62
CA GLU A 284 -18.22 29.54 -4.48
C GLU A 284 -16.79 29.22 -4.92
N LEU A 285 -16.27 28.03 -4.59
CA LEU A 285 -14.98 27.56 -5.12
C LEU A 285 -15.01 27.49 -6.65
N ARG A 286 -16.08 26.91 -7.21
CA ARG A 286 -16.24 26.80 -8.67
C ARG A 286 -16.22 28.17 -9.33
N THR A 287 -16.96 29.12 -8.78
CA THR A 287 -17.00 30.51 -9.25
C THR A 287 -15.62 31.16 -9.19
N LEU A 288 -14.91 31.01 -8.07
CA LEU A 288 -13.54 31.51 -7.91
C LEU A 288 -12.59 30.97 -8.99
N MET A 289 -12.65 29.67 -9.26
CA MET A 289 -11.78 29.04 -10.25
C MET A 289 -12.15 29.44 -11.69
N MET A 290 -13.43 29.72 -11.97
CA MET A 290 -13.86 30.25 -13.27
C MET A 290 -13.40 31.70 -13.48
N GLU A 291 -13.41 32.53 -12.43
CA GLU A 291 -12.97 33.93 -12.48
C GLU A 291 -11.45 34.05 -12.67
N ARG A 292 -10.68 33.18 -12.00
CA ARG A 292 -9.21 33.18 -12.07
C ARG A 292 -8.65 32.42 -13.28
N GLY A 293 -9.43 31.49 -13.82
CA GLY A 293 -9.02 30.57 -14.87
C GLY A 293 -9.74 30.81 -16.20
N VAL A 294 -9.93 29.73 -16.94
CA VAL A 294 -10.75 29.74 -18.16
C VAL A 294 -11.96 28.85 -17.94
N LYS A 295 -13.14 29.27 -18.40
CA LYS A 295 -14.35 28.45 -18.35
C LYS A 295 -14.22 27.22 -19.25
N ASN A 296 -14.93 26.15 -18.91
CA ASN A 296 -15.15 25.01 -19.80
C ASN A 296 -16.05 25.41 -20.99
N ALA A 297 -16.24 24.49 -21.94
CA ALA A 297 -17.02 24.77 -23.15
C ALA A 297 -18.47 25.19 -22.86
N ASP A 298 -19.09 24.60 -21.84
CA ASP A 298 -20.48 24.86 -21.47
C ASP A 298 -20.65 26.11 -20.58
N GLY A 299 -19.55 26.74 -20.17
CA GLY A 299 -19.54 27.95 -19.35
C GLY A 299 -19.97 27.76 -17.88
N ASN A 300 -20.37 26.55 -17.49
CA ASN A 300 -20.90 26.22 -16.16
C ASN A 300 -19.83 25.77 -15.15
N ASN A 301 -18.58 25.59 -15.59
CA ASN A 301 -17.47 25.17 -14.75
C ASN A 301 -16.15 25.77 -15.26
N PHE A 302 -15.06 25.61 -14.50
CA PHE A 302 -13.72 25.94 -14.97
C PHE A 302 -13.14 24.80 -15.82
N ARG A 303 -12.21 25.16 -16.70
CA ARG A 303 -11.46 24.22 -17.53
C ARG A 303 -10.58 23.37 -16.63
N GLN A 304 -10.84 22.08 -16.62
CA GLN A 304 -10.17 21.16 -15.72
C GLN A 304 -9.87 19.80 -16.36
N ILE A 305 -8.92 19.10 -15.77
CA ILE A 305 -8.64 17.69 -16.00
C ILE A 305 -8.58 16.96 -14.66
N SER A 306 -9.19 15.78 -14.57
CA SER A 306 -9.14 14.95 -13.36
C SER A 306 -7.76 14.32 -13.17
N TYR A 307 -7.45 13.88 -11.95
CA TYR A 307 -6.25 13.10 -11.64
C TYR A 307 -6.13 11.87 -12.54
N GLY A 308 -7.20 11.07 -12.65
CA GLY A 308 -7.21 9.85 -13.45
C GLY A 308 -7.02 10.09 -14.95
N ASP A 309 -7.66 11.13 -15.49
CA ASP A 309 -7.50 11.47 -16.92
C ASP A 309 -6.11 12.03 -17.22
N TYR A 310 -5.47 12.73 -16.29
CA TYR A 310 -4.09 13.19 -16.44
C TYR A 310 -3.11 12.02 -16.33
N LEU A 311 -3.29 11.13 -15.35
CA LEU A 311 -2.49 9.90 -15.21
C LEU A 311 -2.52 9.05 -16.48
N ALA A 312 -3.69 8.88 -17.10
CA ALA A 312 -3.84 8.13 -18.35
C ALA A 312 -3.09 8.75 -19.56
N ARG A 313 -2.65 10.00 -19.46
CA ARG A 313 -1.83 10.67 -20.48
C ARG A 313 -0.35 10.38 -20.35
N LEU A 314 0.10 10.02 -19.14
CA LEU A 314 1.51 9.78 -18.89
C LEU A 314 1.95 8.55 -19.68
N ARG A 315 2.91 8.76 -20.58
CA ARG A 315 3.53 7.68 -21.36
C ARG A 315 4.94 7.46 -20.83
N PRO A 316 5.17 6.46 -19.95
CA PRO A 316 6.51 6.16 -19.50
C PRO A 316 7.39 5.74 -20.68
N SER A 317 8.65 6.20 -20.68
CA SER A 317 9.61 5.74 -21.68
C SER A 317 9.91 4.26 -21.47
N HIS A 318 10.02 3.50 -22.57
CA HIS A 318 10.44 2.09 -22.56
C HIS A 318 11.87 1.89 -23.07
N LEU A 319 12.54 2.97 -23.47
CA LEU A 319 13.87 2.92 -24.08
C LEU A 319 14.94 3.41 -23.10
N GLY A 320 16.09 2.75 -23.12
CA GLY A 320 17.30 3.15 -22.39
C GLY A 320 17.49 2.50 -21.02
N ASP A 321 18.62 2.84 -20.43
CA ASP A 321 19.05 2.39 -19.11
C ASP A 321 18.10 2.91 -18.01
N ALA A 322 17.91 2.08 -16.98
CA ALA A 322 16.91 2.31 -15.97
C ALA A 322 17.41 2.07 -14.54
N VAL A 323 16.73 2.73 -13.60
CA VAL A 323 16.68 2.34 -12.19
C VAL A 323 15.50 1.39 -12.01
N GLY A 324 15.78 0.17 -11.56
CA GLY A 324 14.76 -0.82 -11.22
C GLY A 324 14.20 -0.57 -9.83
N VAL A 325 12.88 -0.60 -9.66
CA VAL A 325 12.19 -0.38 -8.39
C VAL A 325 11.48 -1.66 -8.00
N VAL A 326 11.82 -2.22 -6.85
CA VAL A 326 11.12 -3.34 -6.22
C VAL A 326 10.36 -2.78 -5.03
N ILE A 327 9.03 -2.97 -5.01
CA ILE A 327 8.19 -2.59 -3.86
C ILE A 327 8.11 -3.78 -2.91
N ALA A 328 8.40 -3.52 -1.64
CA ALA A 328 8.30 -4.45 -0.53
C ALA A 328 7.32 -3.86 0.49
N SER A 329 6.02 -4.06 0.24
CA SER A 329 4.93 -3.50 1.04
C SER A 329 4.12 -4.59 1.74
N GLY A 330 3.94 -4.47 3.05
CA GLY A 330 3.20 -5.41 3.90
C GLY A 330 4.07 -6.30 4.78
N GLU A 331 3.48 -7.33 5.37
CA GLU A 331 4.18 -8.28 6.24
C GLU A 331 5.04 -9.26 5.43
N ILE A 332 6.20 -9.65 5.99
CA ILE A 332 7.15 -10.58 5.36
C ILE A 332 6.82 -12.02 5.75
N GLY A 333 6.43 -12.84 4.77
CA GLY A 333 6.36 -14.29 4.86
C GLY A 333 7.48 -14.98 4.08
N ASP A 334 7.61 -16.29 4.21
CA ASP A 334 8.69 -17.05 3.55
C ASP A 334 8.44 -17.25 2.04
N GLY A 335 7.19 -17.45 1.66
CA GLY A 335 6.81 -18.01 0.37
C GLY A 335 6.61 -16.98 -0.75
N VAL A 336 5.61 -17.24 -1.59
CA VAL A 336 5.11 -16.31 -2.59
C VAL A 336 3.92 -15.56 -1.98
N ALA A 337 3.87 -14.25 -2.17
CA ALA A 337 2.75 -13.43 -1.73
C ALA A 337 2.26 -12.53 -2.88
N SER A 338 0.96 -12.25 -2.93
CA SER A 338 0.38 -11.27 -3.84
C SER A 338 0.70 -9.83 -3.39
N PRO A 339 0.54 -8.83 -4.26
CA PRO A 339 0.62 -7.41 -3.90
C PRO A 339 -0.14 -7.08 -2.61
N GLY A 340 0.48 -6.28 -1.75
CA GLY A 340 0.01 -5.98 -0.40
C GLY A 340 0.58 -6.86 0.72
N ALA A 341 1.38 -7.87 0.39
CA ALA A 341 2.20 -8.64 1.31
C ALA A 341 3.57 -8.99 0.68
N ILE A 342 4.57 -9.26 1.51
CA ILE A 342 5.93 -9.56 1.05
C ILE A 342 6.16 -11.06 1.14
N GLY A 343 6.36 -11.71 0.00
CA GLY A 343 6.80 -13.11 -0.06
C GLY A 343 8.31 -13.18 -0.25
N GLY A 344 9.02 -13.79 0.70
CA GLY A 344 10.48 -13.97 0.65
C GLY A 344 10.94 -14.54 -0.69
N LEU A 345 10.28 -15.57 -1.21
CA LEU A 345 10.61 -16.16 -2.51
C LEU A 345 10.23 -15.26 -3.69
N SER A 346 9.05 -14.64 -3.69
CA SER A 346 8.60 -13.84 -4.84
C SER A 346 9.35 -12.52 -4.96
N THR A 347 9.62 -11.83 -3.86
CA THR A 347 10.43 -10.60 -3.85
C THR A 347 11.88 -10.88 -4.21
N SER A 348 12.45 -12.00 -3.76
CA SER A 348 13.77 -12.48 -4.18
C SER A 348 13.88 -12.67 -5.69
N ARG A 349 12.82 -13.20 -6.35
CA ARG A 349 12.79 -13.33 -7.82
C ARG A 349 12.78 -11.99 -8.53
N LEU A 350 12.05 -10.99 -8.01
CA LEU A 350 12.03 -9.64 -8.60
C LEU A 350 13.40 -8.97 -8.51
N ILE A 351 14.09 -9.12 -7.37
CA ILE A 351 15.45 -8.60 -7.18
C ILE A 351 16.42 -9.32 -8.12
N ARG A 352 16.31 -10.65 -8.24
CA ARG A 352 17.08 -11.45 -9.20
C ARG A 352 16.85 -10.99 -10.64
N GLN A 353 15.61 -10.76 -11.03
CA GLN A 353 15.26 -10.25 -12.36
C GLN A 353 15.91 -8.88 -12.60
N ALA A 354 15.85 -7.97 -11.63
CA ALA A 354 16.51 -6.68 -11.71
C ALA A 354 18.05 -6.81 -11.81
N ARG A 355 18.65 -7.79 -11.11
CA ARG A 355 20.08 -8.10 -11.23
C ARG A 355 20.45 -8.62 -12.62
N GLU A 356 19.63 -9.46 -13.23
CA GLU A 356 19.93 -10.14 -14.49
C GLU A 356 19.56 -9.31 -15.73
N ASP A 357 18.64 -8.34 -15.61
CA ASP A 357 18.28 -7.44 -16.70
C ASP A 357 19.40 -6.42 -17.01
N LYS A 358 19.95 -6.47 -18.23
CA LYS A 358 21.05 -5.60 -18.67
C LYS A 358 20.66 -4.12 -18.74
N GLN A 359 19.37 -3.76 -18.86
CA GLN A 359 18.92 -2.38 -18.88
C GLN A 359 18.83 -1.77 -17.48
N ILE A 360 18.65 -2.58 -16.44
CA ILE A 360 18.64 -2.11 -15.05
C ILE A 360 20.07 -1.89 -14.58
N LYS A 361 20.42 -0.66 -14.20
CA LYS A 361 21.79 -0.29 -13.76
C LYS A 361 21.91 -0.10 -12.25
N ALA A 362 20.81 0.20 -11.57
CA ALA A 362 20.71 0.25 -10.11
C ALA A 362 19.32 -0.23 -9.67
N VAL A 363 19.21 -0.64 -8.41
CA VAL A 363 17.96 -1.07 -7.78
C VAL A 363 17.60 -0.14 -6.64
N VAL A 364 16.35 0.31 -6.61
CA VAL A 364 15.72 0.91 -5.43
C VAL A 364 14.78 -0.11 -4.82
N LEU A 365 15.00 -0.43 -3.54
CA LEU A 365 14.05 -1.22 -2.75
C LEU A 365 13.18 -0.25 -1.94
N ARG A 366 11.90 -0.12 -2.32
CA ARG A 366 10.92 0.71 -1.60
C ARG A 366 10.22 -0.15 -0.55
N ILE A 367 10.44 0.15 0.73
CA ILE A 367 9.98 -0.68 1.86
C ILE A 367 8.86 0.03 2.60
N ASP A 368 7.71 -0.63 2.75
CA ASP A 368 6.67 -0.27 3.72
C ASP A 368 6.22 -1.52 4.49
N SER A 369 7.02 -1.93 5.49
CA SER A 369 6.89 -3.20 6.19
C SER A 369 7.16 -3.11 7.69
N PRO A 370 6.29 -3.68 8.54
CA PRO A 370 6.56 -3.90 9.97
C PRO A 370 7.55 -5.05 10.23
N GLY A 371 7.98 -5.74 9.17
CA GLY A 371 8.80 -6.94 9.22
C GLY A 371 7.97 -8.21 9.08
N GLY A 372 8.45 -9.30 9.70
CA GLY A 372 7.81 -10.60 9.66
C GLY A 372 8.84 -11.71 9.86
N SER A 373 8.75 -12.77 9.05
CA SER A 373 9.66 -13.90 9.07
C SER A 373 11.11 -13.48 8.88
N ALA A 374 11.98 -13.94 9.79
CA ALA A 374 13.42 -13.79 9.67
C ALA A 374 13.97 -14.55 8.46
N PHE A 375 13.43 -15.73 8.16
CA PHE A 375 13.88 -16.53 7.00
C PHE A 375 13.48 -15.86 5.68
N GLY A 376 12.23 -15.43 5.53
CA GLY A 376 11.78 -14.65 4.37
C GLY A 376 12.60 -13.36 4.17
N SER A 377 12.96 -12.69 5.27
CA SER A 377 13.83 -11.51 5.24
C SER A 377 15.24 -11.86 4.76
N GLU A 378 15.80 -12.99 5.20
CA GLU A 378 17.14 -13.42 4.79
C GLU A 378 17.22 -13.79 3.31
N LEU A 379 16.17 -14.42 2.74
CA LEU A 379 16.09 -14.68 1.31
C LEU A 379 16.23 -13.39 0.49
N ILE A 380 15.45 -12.37 0.87
CA ILE A 380 15.45 -11.06 0.21
C ILE A 380 16.82 -10.38 0.38
N ARG A 381 17.33 -10.32 1.62
CA ARG A 381 18.62 -9.71 1.94
C ARG A 381 19.75 -10.32 1.11
N ARG A 382 19.74 -11.65 0.97
CA ARG A 382 20.75 -12.38 0.19
C ARG A 382 20.71 -12.01 -1.29
N GLU A 383 19.54 -11.87 -1.90
CA GLU A 383 19.45 -11.42 -3.30
C GLU A 383 19.92 -9.98 -3.50
N LEU A 384 19.70 -9.08 -2.54
CA LEU A 384 20.26 -7.73 -2.57
C LEU A 384 21.79 -7.75 -2.46
N GLU A 385 22.34 -8.56 -1.58
CA GLU A 385 23.79 -8.76 -1.45
C GLU A 385 24.40 -9.25 -2.78
N LEU A 386 23.78 -10.26 -3.41
CA LEU A 386 24.21 -10.75 -4.73
C LEU A 386 24.09 -9.68 -5.82
N THR A 387 23.06 -8.83 -5.75
CA THR A 387 22.88 -7.72 -6.70
C THR A 387 23.99 -6.69 -6.59
N ARG A 388 24.39 -6.33 -5.37
CA ARG A 388 25.54 -5.45 -5.12
C ARG A 388 26.85 -6.09 -5.56
N ALA A 389 27.04 -7.38 -5.26
CA ALA A 389 28.23 -8.12 -5.70
C ALA A 389 28.35 -8.20 -7.24
N ALA A 390 27.22 -8.15 -7.96
CA ALA A 390 27.19 -8.05 -9.42
C ALA A 390 27.46 -6.63 -9.97
N GLY A 391 27.79 -5.67 -9.10
CA GLY A 391 28.15 -4.31 -9.48
C GLY A 391 26.97 -3.36 -9.71
N LYS A 392 25.74 -3.78 -9.36
CA LYS A 392 24.55 -2.90 -9.42
C LYS A 392 24.29 -2.28 -8.06
N PRO A 393 24.33 -0.94 -7.92
CA PRO A 393 24.03 -0.28 -6.67
C PRO A 393 22.61 -0.59 -6.19
N VAL A 394 22.45 -0.77 -4.88
CA VAL A 394 21.16 -0.97 -4.21
C VAL A 394 20.92 0.18 -3.25
N VAL A 395 19.83 0.93 -3.44
CA VAL A 395 19.41 2.01 -2.53
C VAL A 395 18.10 1.62 -1.88
N VAL A 396 18.01 1.75 -0.56
CA VAL A 396 16.77 1.55 0.19
C VAL A 396 16.04 2.87 0.34
N SER A 397 14.75 2.86 0.03
CA SER A 397 13.81 3.93 0.33
C SER A 397 12.79 3.42 1.34
N MET A 398 12.84 3.91 2.57
CA MET A 398 11.87 3.56 3.60
C MET A 398 10.64 4.47 3.49
N GLY A 399 9.46 3.85 3.35
CA GLY A 399 8.16 4.52 3.37
C GLY A 399 7.68 4.74 4.80
N ASN A 400 6.42 4.39 5.09
CA ASN A 400 5.84 4.64 6.41
C ASN A 400 6.49 3.80 7.50
N VAL A 401 6.77 2.53 7.21
CA VAL A 401 7.41 1.61 8.15
C VAL A 401 8.52 0.81 7.47
N ALA A 402 9.66 0.65 8.13
CA ALA A 402 10.71 -0.28 7.71
C ALA A 402 11.39 -0.83 8.97
N ALA A 403 10.65 -1.62 9.74
CA ALA A 403 11.04 -2.09 11.07
C ALA A 403 11.21 -3.61 11.11
N SER A 404 11.96 -4.13 12.08
CA SER A 404 12.18 -5.57 12.27
C SER A 404 12.72 -6.22 10.99
N GLY A 405 12.04 -7.20 10.39
CA GLY A 405 12.42 -7.78 9.10
C GLY A 405 12.54 -6.75 7.96
N GLY A 406 11.78 -5.66 7.98
CA GLY A 406 11.92 -4.54 7.04
C GLY A 406 13.27 -3.83 7.19
N TYR A 407 13.80 -3.72 8.41
CA TYR A 407 15.15 -3.23 8.64
C TYR A 407 16.21 -4.28 8.27
N TRP A 408 15.94 -5.57 8.50
CA TRP A 408 16.82 -6.68 8.10
C TRP A 408 17.13 -6.65 6.59
N ILE A 409 16.09 -6.55 5.75
CA ILE A 409 16.27 -6.48 4.29
C ILE A 409 16.97 -5.19 3.86
N SER A 410 16.95 -4.14 4.68
CA SER A 410 17.64 -2.88 4.40
C SER A 410 19.16 -2.96 4.56
N THR A 411 19.68 -3.98 5.27
CA THR A 411 21.10 -4.08 5.64
C THR A 411 22.04 -4.38 4.46
N SER A 412 21.51 -4.87 3.34
CA SER A 412 22.31 -5.18 2.15
C SER A 412 22.09 -4.15 1.04
N SER A 413 22.37 -2.89 1.37
CA SER A 413 22.27 -1.72 0.49
C SER A 413 23.56 -0.90 0.51
N ASP A 414 23.72 -0.02 -0.48
CA ASP A 414 24.77 1.00 -0.56
C ASP A 414 24.37 2.29 0.17
N GLU A 415 23.07 2.57 0.27
CA GLU A 415 22.52 3.70 1.01
C GLU A 415 21.10 3.39 1.51
N VAL A 416 20.81 3.82 2.74
CA VAL A 416 19.48 3.77 3.37
C VAL A 416 18.93 5.18 3.58
N ILE A 417 17.83 5.48 2.90
CA ILE A 417 17.13 6.77 2.97
C ILE A 417 15.76 6.54 3.61
N ALA A 418 15.42 7.37 4.58
CA ALA A 418 14.13 7.35 5.26
C ALA A 418 13.51 8.75 5.32
N ASP A 419 12.19 8.85 5.31
CA ASP A 419 11.55 10.11 5.67
C ASP A 419 11.72 10.36 7.19
N ALA A 420 11.66 11.62 7.61
CA ALA A 420 11.79 11.98 9.02
C ALA A 420 10.74 11.27 9.91
N ALA A 421 9.55 11.00 9.36
CA ALA A 421 8.44 10.34 10.01
C ALA A 421 8.35 8.82 9.76
N THR A 422 9.26 8.21 9.00
CA THR A 422 9.34 6.74 8.87
C THR A 422 9.46 6.09 10.24
N ILE A 423 8.79 4.97 10.50
CA ILE A 423 9.00 4.14 11.69
C ILE A 423 9.96 3.01 11.34
N THR A 424 11.15 2.97 11.93
CA THR A 424 12.19 1.97 11.63
C THR A 424 12.85 1.44 12.90
N GLY A 425 13.93 0.66 12.76
CA GLY A 425 14.57 -0.07 13.85
C GLY A 425 13.81 -1.34 14.18
N SER A 426 13.34 -1.47 15.42
CA SER A 426 12.77 -2.70 16.00
C SER A 426 13.67 -3.92 15.85
N ILE A 427 14.99 -3.71 15.98
CA ILE A 427 16.01 -4.76 15.92
C ILE A 427 15.88 -5.63 17.16
N GLY A 428 15.15 -6.74 17.04
CA GLY A 428 14.79 -7.64 18.11
C GLY A 428 13.92 -8.78 17.58
N VAL A 429 13.91 -9.90 18.30
CA VAL A 429 13.32 -11.17 17.85
C VAL A 429 12.40 -11.70 18.93
N PHE A 430 11.24 -12.21 18.54
CA PHE A 430 10.32 -12.86 19.46
C PHE A 430 9.58 -14.00 18.77
N ALA A 431 9.05 -14.92 19.56
CA ALA A 431 8.09 -15.93 19.15
C ALA A 431 6.97 -15.99 20.19
N ILE A 432 5.76 -16.27 19.71
CA ILE A 432 4.59 -16.54 20.55
C ILE A 432 4.18 -17.99 20.33
N LEU A 433 3.99 -18.74 21.41
CA LEU A 433 3.54 -20.12 21.41
C LEU A 433 2.27 -20.23 22.27
N PRO A 434 1.07 -20.02 21.70
CA PRO A 434 -0.17 -20.16 22.43
C PRO A 434 -0.43 -21.63 22.79
N THR A 435 -0.99 -21.84 23.97
CA THR A 435 -1.43 -23.15 24.47
C THR A 435 -2.88 -23.04 24.97
N ALA A 436 -3.66 -24.10 24.75
CA ALA A 436 -5.08 -24.23 25.02
C ALA A 436 -5.37 -25.50 25.83
N ASP A 437 -4.38 -25.99 26.56
CA ASP A 437 -4.47 -27.14 27.48
C ASP A 437 -5.61 -26.96 28.49
N LYS A 438 -5.77 -25.76 29.05
CA LYS A 438 -6.88 -25.47 29.98
C LYS A 438 -8.23 -25.36 29.26
N VAL A 439 -8.26 -25.06 27.96
CA VAL A 439 -9.51 -25.05 27.17
C VAL A 439 -10.01 -26.48 27.02
N ILE A 440 -9.15 -27.39 26.57
CA ILE A 440 -9.54 -28.79 26.36
C ILE A 440 -9.90 -29.48 27.67
N GLU A 441 -9.20 -29.15 28.77
CA GLU A 441 -9.53 -29.64 30.11
C GLU A 441 -10.94 -29.21 30.53
N LYS A 442 -11.29 -27.93 30.36
CA LYS A 442 -12.65 -27.41 30.65
C LYS A 442 -13.73 -28.09 29.80
N LEU A 443 -13.40 -28.51 28.58
CA LEU A 443 -14.31 -29.21 27.68
C LEU A 443 -14.38 -30.73 27.93
N GLY A 444 -13.59 -31.26 28.87
CA GLY A 444 -13.49 -32.70 29.11
C GLY A 444 -12.84 -33.48 27.95
N ILE A 445 -12.03 -32.80 27.13
CA ILE A 445 -11.29 -33.40 26.02
C ILE A 445 -9.92 -33.83 26.55
N HIS A 446 -9.59 -35.11 26.37
CA HIS A 446 -8.31 -35.68 26.78
C HIS A 446 -7.49 -36.09 25.55
N THR A 447 -6.19 -35.80 25.58
CA THR A 447 -5.24 -36.16 24.51
C THR A 447 -4.17 -37.08 25.08
N ALA A 448 -4.03 -38.28 24.51
CA ALA A 448 -3.04 -39.28 24.91
C ALA A 448 -2.29 -39.85 23.70
N GLY A 449 -1.04 -40.25 23.89
CA GLY A 449 -0.20 -40.84 22.85
C GLY A 449 1.13 -41.33 23.41
N SER A 450 1.87 -42.10 22.62
CA SER A 450 3.17 -42.68 22.98
C SER A 450 4.25 -42.21 21.99
N PRO A 451 4.73 -40.96 22.12
CA PRO A 451 5.71 -40.43 21.19
C PRO A 451 7.06 -41.15 21.36
N THR A 452 7.77 -41.39 20.26
CA THR A 452 9.09 -42.04 20.25
C THR A 452 10.18 -41.16 20.86
N THR A 453 9.97 -39.84 20.88
CA THR A 453 10.88 -38.85 21.48
C THR A 453 10.06 -37.76 22.16
N TRP A 454 10.68 -37.04 23.09
CA TRP A 454 10.01 -35.89 23.71
C TRP A 454 9.65 -34.76 22.73
N LEU A 455 10.37 -34.66 21.61
CA LEU A 455 10.19 -33.58 20.65
C LEU A 455 8.96 -33.79 19.75
N ALA A 456 8.57 -35.05 19.50
CA ALA A 456 7.58 -35.42 18.49
C ALA A 456 6.21 -34.72 18.64
N ASP A 457 5.81 -34.34 19.86
CA ASP A 457 4.55 -33.64 20.16
C ASP A 457 4.78 -32.35 20.97
N SER A 458 6.03 -31.85 21.01
CA SER A 458 6.42 -30.73 21.87
C SER A 458 5.83 -29.37 21.46
N GLY A 459 5.41 -29.24 20.20
CA GLY A 459 4.72 -28.06 19.66
C GLY A 459 3.20 -28.14 19.72
N ASN A 460 2.63 -29.16 20.36
CA ASN A 460 1.19 -29.34 20.43
C ASN A 460 0.53 -28.23 21.29
N PRO A 461 -0.34 -27.39 20.71
CA PRO A 461 -0.97 -26.29 21.45
C PRO A 461 -1.98 -26.80 22.48
N LEU A 462 -2.42 -28.06 22.41
CA LEU A 462 -3.35 -28.62 23.39
C LEU A 462 -2.66 -29.11 24.67
N ARG A 463 -1.34 -28.93 24.78
CA ARG A 463 -0.54 -29.33 25.94
C ARG A 463 0.18 -28.11 26.52
N PRO A 464 0.53 -28.12 27.81
CA PRO A 464 1.45 -27.12 28.36
C PRO A 464 2.77 -27.12 27.57
N LEU A 465 3.35 -25.93 27.38
CA LEU A 465 4.61 -25.78 26.67
C LEU A 465 5.73 -26.58 27.35
N ASP A 466 6.36 -27.51 26.63
CA ASP A 466 7.49 -28.28 27.15
C ASP A 466 8.69 -27.33 27.40
N PRO A 467 9.25 -27.28 28.63
CA PRO A 467 10.39 -26.41 28.94
C PRO A 467 11.62 -26.66 28.06
N ARG A 468 11.85 -27.90 27.61
CA ARG A 468 12.97 -28.25 26.71
C ARG A 468 12.75 -27.66 25.33
N PHE A 469 11.51 -27.69 24.83
CA PHE A 469 11.16 -27.09 23.55
C PHE A 469 11.27 -25.56 23.64
N ALA A 470 10.79 -24.95 24.73
CA ALA A 470 10.98 -23.53 24.99
C ALA A 470 12.47 -23.14 24.98
N GLN A 471 13.35 -23.95 25.58
CA GLN A 471 14.80 -23.72 25.56
C GLN A 471 15.40 -23.81 24.15
N VAL A 472 14.97 -24.78 23.32
CA VAL A 472 15.39 -24.89 21.91
C VAL A 472 14.99 -23.63 21.13
N ILE A 473 13.73 -23.20 21.26
CA ILE A 473 13.24 -22.01 20.56
C ILE A 473 13.95 -20.74 21.07
N GLN A 474 14.14 -20.59 22.38
CA GLN A 474 14.89 -19.46 22.94
C GLN A 474 16.35 -19.43 22.46
N GLY A 475 17.01 -20.59 22.34
CA GLY A 475 18.34 -20.69 21.77
C GLY A 475 18.40 -20.23 20.31
N SER A 476 17.40 -20.62 19.50
CA SER A 476 17.25 -20.13 18.12
C SER A 476 17.01 -18.62 18.06
N ILE A 477 16.14 -18.08 18.91
CA ILE A 477 15.89 -16.63 19.01
C ILE A 477 17.17 -15.86 19.36
N ASN A 478 17.97 -16.37 20.31
CA ASN A 478 19.24 -15.76 20.69
C ASN A 478 20.22 -15.73 19.51
N HIS A 479 20.31 -16.82 18.75
CA HIS A 479 21.15 -16.90 17.56
C HIS A 479 20.72 -15.91 16.48
N VAL A 480 19.42 -15.88 16.12
CA VAL A 480 18.88 -14.94 15.13
C VAL A 480 19.09 -13.49 15.57
N TYR A 481 18.97 -13.20 16.87
CA TYR A 481 19.25 -11.86 17.39
C TYR A 481 20.73 -11.49 17.22
N GLY A 482 21.65 -12.42 17.52
CA GLY A 482 23.08 -12.24 17.29
C GLY A 482 23.41 -11.97 15.81
N ASP A 483 22.82 -12.74 14.90
CA ASP A 483 22.97 -12.52 13.46
C ASP A 483 22.42 -11.16 13.04
N PHE A 484 21.27 -10.74 13.59
CA PHE A 484 20.70 -9.44 13.29
C PHE A 484 21.65 -8.30 13.69
N LEU A 485 22.19 -8.36 14.92
CA LEU A 485 23.18 -7.39 15.38
C LEU A 485 24.42 -7.38 14.48
N GLY A 486 24.92 -8.55 14.08
CA GLY A 486 26.06 -8.68 13.17
C GLY A 486 25.81 -8.07 11.79
N LEU A 487 24.64 -8.34 11.19
CA LEU A 487 24.26 -7.79 9.89
C LEU A 487 24.15 -6.26 9.94
N VAL A 488 23.49 -5.72 10.97
CA VAL A 488 23.37 -4.27 11.15
C VAL A 488 24.75 -3.65 11.42
N ALA A 489 25.57 -4.26 12.28
CA ALA A 489 26.91 -3.78 12.59
C ALA A 489 27.77 -3.69 11.32
N LYS A 490 27.75 -4.74 10.49
CA LYS A 490 28.45 -4.76 9.19
C LYS A 490 27.94 -3.67 8.25
N ALA A 491 26.62 -3.54 8.10
CA ALA A 491 26.01 -2.57 7.19
C ALA A 491 26.28 -1.12 7.62
N ARG A 492 26.23 -0.84 8.92
CA ARG A 492 26.41 0.50 9.50
C ARG A 492 27.85 0.78 9.92
N LYS A 493 28.80 -0.10 9.59
CA LYS A 493 30.24 0.02 9.88
C LYS A 493 30.52 0.29 11.37
N THR A 494 29.87 -0.48 12.24
CA THR A 494 29.97 -0.39 13.70
C THR A 494 30.14 -1.80 14.29
N THR A 495 29.90 -1.96 15.60
CA THR A 495 30.04 -3.23 16.34
C THR A 495 28.67 -3.73 16.81
N PRO A 496 28.47 -5.06 16.94
CA PRO A 496 27.24 -5.62 17.49
C PRO A 496 26.84 -5.01 18.85
N GLU A 497 27.82 -4.68 19.70
CA GLU A 497 27.61 -4.09 21.03
C GLU A 497 27.00 -2.69 20.93
N LYS A 498 27.53 -1.83 20.05
CA LYS A 498 26.96 -0.49 19.80
C LYS A 498 25.59 -0.55 19.14
N VAL A 499 25.36 -1.53 18.26
CA VAL A 499 24.01 -1.75 17.72
C VAL A 499 23.06 -2.17 18.84
N ASN A 500 23.51 -3.04 19.74
CA ASN A 500 22.71 -3.53 20.85
C ASN A 500 22.19 -2.40 21.74
N GLU A 501 22.98 -1.34 21.98
CA GLU A 501 22.57 -0.15 22.74
C GLU A 501 21.35 0.58 22.16
N VAL A 502 21.22 0.61 20.83
CA VAL A 502 20.12 1.29 20.13
C VAL A 502 19.06 0.31 19.58
N ALA A 503 19.28 -0.99 19.79
CA ALA A 503 18.42 -2.08 19.35
C ALA A 503 17.41 -2.48 20.44
N GLN A 504 17.56 -3.68 21.01
CA GLN A 504 16.67 -4.24 22.04
C GLN A 504 15.17 -4.22 21.65
N GLY A 505 14.85 -4.31 20.37
CA GLY A 505 13.48 -4.26 19.84
C GLY A 505 12.86 -2.88 19.73
N ARG A 506 13.60 -1.80 20.03
CA ARG A 506 13.09 -0.42 20.05
C ARG A 506 12.83 0.12 18.66
N VAL A 507 11.70 0.78 18.49
CA VAL A 507 11.33 1.53 17.28
C VAL A 507 11.79 2.98 17.38
N TRP A 508 12.11 3.57 16.23
CA TRP A 508 12.57 4.95 16.10
C TRP A 508 11.86 5.62 14.93
N THR A 509 11.63 6.93 15.02
CA THR A 509 11.35 7.71 13.80
C THR A 509 12.57 7.74 12.88
N GLY A 510 12.42 8.06 11.60
CA GLY A 510 13.53 8.14 10.67
C GLY A 510 14.56 9.18 11.11
N LEU A 511 14.11 10.31 11.66
CA LEU A 511 14.98 11.32 12.26
C LEU A 511 15.76 10.76 13.46
N GLN A 512 15.08 10.10 14.39
CA GLN A 512 15.72 9.46 15.56
C GLN A 512 16.69 8.35 15.15
N ALA A 513 16.38 7.60 14.09
CA ALA A 513 17.22 6.56 13.53
C ALA A 513 18.47 7.15 12.85
N LYS A 514 18.35 8.32 12.21
CA LYS A 514 19.48 9.03 11.61
C LYS A 514 20.48 9.49 12.67
N ASP A 515 19.99 10.05 13.76
CA ASP A 515 20.84 10.47 14.90
C ASP A 515 21.60 9.29 15.53
N ARG A 516 21.06 8.07 15.40
CA ARG A 516 21.64 6.81 15.90
C ARG A 516 22.44 6.04 14.84
N ASN A 517 22.69 6.65 13.67
CA ASN A 517 23.39 6.03 12.54
C ASN A 517 22.74 4.75 12.00
N LEU A 518 21.44 4.55 12.21
CA LEU A 518 20.68 3.42 11.66
C LEU A 518 20.25 3.67 10.21
N VAL A 519 20.18 4.93 9.78
CA VAL A 519 19.94 5.34 8.38
C VAL A 519 21.00 6.32 7.92
N ASP A 520 21.27 6.39 6.61
CA ASP A 520 22.32 7.25 6.06
C ASP A 520 21.88 8.70 5.98
N ARG A 521 20.64 8.96 5.57
CA ARG A 521 20.08 10.31 5.49
C ARG A 521 18.56 10.34 5.52
N ILE A 522 18.05 11.52 5.79
CA ILE A 522 16.63 11.83 5.63
C ILE A 522 16.36 12.21 4.16
N GLY A 523 15.26 11.71 3.60
CA GLY A 523 14.86 12.00 2.23
C GLY A 523 13.58 11.26 1.83
N SER A 524 13.13 11.53 0.60
CA SER A 524 11.93 10.98 -0.02
C SER A 524 12.25 9.84 -1.00
N TYR A 525 11.22 9.20 -1.55
CA TYR A 525 11.36 8.27 -2.67
C TYR A 525 12.11 8.87 -3.87
N GLY A 526 11.82 10.12 -4.23
CA GLY A 526 12.51 10.82 -5.33
C GLY A 526 14.03 10.95 -5.08
N ASP A 527 14.42 11.15 -3.83
CA ASP A 527 15.84 11.20 -3.45
C ASP A 527 16.54 9.85 -3.57
N ALA A 528 15.82 8.74 -3.33
CA ALA A 528 16.35 7.40 -3.51
C ALA A 528 16.57 7.06 -4.98
N LEU A 529 15.62 7.43 -5.86
CA LEU A 529 15.80 7.32 -7.30
C LEU A 529 17.01 8.12 -7.79
N ALA A 530 17.15 9.36 -7.32
CA ALA A 530 18.26 10.23 -7.69
C ALA A 530 19.61 9.67 -7.20
N SER A 531 19.65 9.10 -5.99
CA SER A 531 20.86 8.45 -5.48
C SER A 531 21.24 7.21 -6.27
N ALA A 532 20.27 6.33 -6.55
CA ALA A 532 20.50 5.13 -7.35
C ALA A 532 21.04 5.47 -8.75
N ALA A 533 20.44 6.47 -9.41
CA ALA A 533 20.91 6.96 -10.70
C ALA A 533 22.33 7.54 -10.62
N LYS A 534 22.65 8.31 -9.58
CA LYS A 534 23.98 8.86 -9.34
C LYS A 534 25.03 7.76 -9.14
N LEU A 535 24.73 6.77 -8.30
CA LEU A 535 25.63 5.63 -8.04
C LEU A 535 25.88 4.80 -9.30
N ALA A 536 24.86 4.64 -10.14
CA ALA A 536 24.97 3.98 -11.44
C ALA A 536 25.48 4.87 -12.59
N LYS A 537 25.79 6.14 -12.32
CA LYS A 537 26.28 7.13 -13.30
C LYS A 537 25.33 7.30 -14.50
N LEU A 538 24.02 7.30 -14.26
CA LEU A 538 23.00 7.51 -15.28
C LEU A 538 22.83 9.00 -15.60
N SER A 539 22.58 9.30 -16.87
CA SER A 539 22.24 10.66 -17.33
C SER A 539 20.86 11.10 -16.81
N PRO A 540 20.59 12.42 -16.70
CA PRO A 540 19.25 12.94 -16.46
C PRO A 540 18.25 12.38 -17.47
N GLY A 541 17.02 12.10 -17.00
CA GLY A 541 15.98 11.48 -17.85
C GLY A 541 16.07 9.95 -17.94
N TYR A 542 16.81 9.31 -17.02
CA TYR A 542 16.82 7.85 -16.88
C TYR A 542 15.42 7.28 -16.69
N ARG A 543 15.23 6.04 -17.14
CA ARG A 543 13.96 5.33 -16.99
C ARG A 543 13.80 4.81 -15.56
N VAL A 544 12.57 4.84 -15.04
CA VAL A 544 12.22 4.13 -13.81
C VAL A 544 11.42 2.89 -14.21
N ALA A 545 11.92 1.72 -13.86
CA ALA A 545 11.32 0.44 -14.21
C ALA A 545 10.76 -0.19 -12.93
N TYR A 546 9.45 -0.28 -12.79
CA TYR A 546 8.84 -1.02 -11.68
C TYR A 546 8.86 -2.52 -11.98
N LEU A 547 9.38 -3.31 -11.05
CA LEU A 547 9.45 -4.76 -11.14
C LEU A 547 8.26 -5.32 -10.37
N GLU A 548 7.27 -5.82 -11.10
CA GLU A 548 6.05 -6.38 -10.55
C GLU A 548 5.97 -7.88 -10.88
N GLN A 549 5.22 -8.62 -10.08
CA GLN A 549 4.97 -10.02 -10.40
C GLN A 549 4.22 -10.12 -11.72
N GLU A 550 4.72 -10.94 -12.65
CA GLU A 550 4.06 -11.11 -13.93
C GLU A 550 2.64 -11.64 -13.74
N SER A 551 1.65 -10.86 -14.18
CA SER A 551 0.26 -11.31 -14.27
C SER A 551 0.18 -12.47 -15.26
N SER A 552 -0.66 -13.47 -14.97
CA SER A 552 -0.83 -14.59 -15.90
C SER A 552 -1.34 -14.09 -17.26
N ASN A 553 -1.12 -14.86 -18.33
CA ASN A 553 -1.60 -14.48 -19.67
C ASN A 553 -3.11 -14.21 -19.71
N VAL A 554 -3.87 -14.92 -18.87
CA VAL A 554 -5.31 -14.71 -18.70
C VAL A 554 -5.60 -13.39 -17.98
N ASP A 555 -4.79 -13.00 -16.99
CA ASP A 555 -4.94 -11.72 -16.29
C ASP A 555 -4.61 -10.54 -17.21
N ARG A 556 -3.58 -10.68 -18.06
CA ARG A 556 -3.26 -9.69 -19.09
C ARG A 556 -4.41 -9.52 -20.08
N LEU A 557 -5.05 -10.62 -20.49
CA LEU A 557 -6.21 -10.59 -21.37
C LEU A 557 -7.40 -9.88 -20.69
N ILE A 558 -7.70 -10.22 -19.43
CA ILE A 558 -8.78 -9.57 -18.65
C ILE A 558 -8.50 -8.07 -18.46
N GLY A 559 -7.25 -7.71 -18.15
CA GLY A 559 -6.83 -6.31 -18.05
C GLY A 559 -6.97 -5.54 -19.37
N MET A 560 -6.71 -6.18 -20.50
CA MET A 560 -6.82 -5.58 -21.84
C MET A 560 -8.26 -5.27 -22.25
N PHE A 561 -9.24 -6.09 -21.84
CA PHE A 561 -10.65 -5.81 -22.08
C PHE A 561 -11.19 -4.72 -21.15
N GLY A 562 -10.63 -4.53 -19.95
CA GLY A 562 -10.94 -3.41 -19.06
C GLY A 562 -12.40 -3.38 -18.55
N ALA A 563 -12.62 -2.75 -17.39
CA ALA A 563 -13.96 -2.69 -16.80
C ALA A 563 -14.98 -1.97 -17.71
N LYS A 564 -14.54 -0.96 -18.49
CA LYS A 564 -15.39 -0.22 -19.42
C LYS A 564 -15.87 -1.07 -20.60
N ALA A 565 -15.00 -1.86 -21.26
CA ALA A 565 -15.46 -2.68 -22.39
C ALA A 565 -16.38 -3.82 -21.91
N MET A 566 -16.08 -4.40 -20.74
CA MET A 566 -16.91 -5.44 -20.11
C MET A 566 -18.30 -4.92 -19.72
N ALA A 567 -18.39 -3.68 -19.22
CA ALA A 567 -19.65 -3.01 -18.93
C ALA A 567 -20.43 -2.66 -20.21
N THR A 568 -19.76 -2.13 -21.24
CA THR A 568 -20.41 -1.77 -22.53
C THR A 568 -20.88 -2.99 -23.33
N LEU A 569 -20.25 -4.15 -23.17
CA LEU A 569 -20.63 -5.39 -23.85
C LEU A 569 -21.70 -6.19 -23.09
N GLY A 570 -22.21 -5.70 -21.96
CA GLY A 570 -23.18 -6.43 -21.13
C GLY A 570 -22.64 -7.72 -20.51
N LEU A 571 -21.32 -7.95 -20.60
CA LEU A 571 -20.66 -9.16 -20.10
C LEU A 571 -20.53 -9.17 -18.56
N GLY A 572 -20.74 -8.02 -17.91
CA GLY A 572 -20.69 -7.90 -16.44
C GLY A 572 -21.67 -8.82 -15.70
N GLU A 573 -22.87 -9.06 -16.27
CA GLU A 573 -23.85 -9.99 -15.68
C GLU A 573 -23.55 -11.45 -16.02
N HIS A 574 -23.07 -11.75 -17.23
CA HIS A 574 -22.75 -13.12 -17.64
C HIS A 574 -21.44 -13.66 -17.04
N VAL A 575 -20.50 -12.79 -16.66
CA VAL A 575 -19.26 -13.18 -15.95
C VAL A 575 -19.54 -13.58 -14.50
N LYS A 576 -20.55 -12.98 -13.84
CA LYS A 576 -20.97 -13.38 -12.48
C LYS A 576 -21.42 -14.85 -12.41
N LEU A 577 -21.99 -15.38 -13.50
CA LEU A 577 -22.44 -16.78 -13.57
C LEU A 577 -21.42 -17.73 -14.22
N GLY A 578 -20.58 -17.25 -15.14
CA GLY A 578 -19.72 -18.11 -15.97
C GLY A 578 -18.35 -18.50 -15.36
N LEU A 579 -17.92 -17.89 -14.25
CA LEU A 579 -16.57 -18.10 -13.69
C LEU A 579 -16.52 -18.75 -12.30
N ALA A 580 -17.66 -19.13 -11.71
CA ALA A 580 -17.66 -20.05 -10.57
C ALA A 580 -17.54 -21.50 -11.09
N SER A 581 -16.34 -21.90 -11.55
CA SER A 581 -16.09 -23.27 -11.98
C SER A 581 -15.84 -24.17 -10.76
N THR A 582 -16.89 -24.72 -10.16
CA THR A 582 -16.75 -25.88 -9.26
C THR A 582 -17.14 -27.20 -9.94
N GLY A 583 -17.66 -27.17 -11.17
CA GLY A 583 -18.04 -28.39 -11.90
C GLY A 583 -19.11 -29.23 -11.20
N LEU A 584 -19.80 -28.68 -10.21
CA LEU A 584 -20.84 -29.33 -9.41
C LEU A 584 -22.14 -28.51 -9.52
N PRO A 585 -23.33 -29.15 -9.47
CA PRO A 585 -24.60 -28.46 -9.30
C PRO A 585 -24.57 -27.55 -8.06
N THR A 586 -25.11 -26.33 -8.19
CA THR A 586 -25.04 -25.24 -7.20
C THR A 586 -25.55 -25.62 -5.81
N ASP A 587 -26.58 -26.43 -5.75
CA ASP A 587 -27.21 -27.01 -4.58
C ASP A 587 -26.30 -28.03 -3.87
N ALA A 588 -25.58 -28.86 -4.63
CA ALA A 588 -24.57 -29.78 -4.10
C ALA A 588 -23.31 -29.02 -3.62
N ALA A 589 -22.90 -27.95 -4.31
CA ALA A 589 -21.78 -27.11 -3.92
C ALA A 589 -22.06 -26.32 -2.62
N LEU A 590 -23.30 -25.84 -2.42
CA LEU A 590 -23.74 -25.16 -1.20
C LEU A 590 -23.91 -26.13 -0.02
N GLY A 591 -24.40 -27.35 -0.27
CA GLY A 591 -24.46 -28.42 0.74
C GLY A 591 -23.07 -28.84 1.22
N ILE A 592 -22.13 -29.10 0.29
CA ILE A 592 -20.73 -29.43 0.62
C ILE A 592 -20.03 -28.25 1.30
N ALA A 593 -20.27 -27.00 0.89
CA ALA A 593 -19.69 -25.83 1.54
C ALA A 593 -20.21 -25.61 2.98
N ASN A 594 -21.47 -25.93 3.25
CA ASN A 594 -22.04 -25.90 4.60
C ASN A 594 -21.53 -27.07 5.46
N ASP A 595 -21.42 -28.28 4.90
CA ASP A 595 -20.99 -29.48 5.63
C ASP A 595 -19.46 -29.53 5.86
N PHE A 596 -18.66 -28.93 4.96
CA PHE A 596 -17.19 -28.84 5.06
C PHE A 596 -16.67 -27.47 5.51
N GLY A 597 -17.54 -26.49 5.78
CA GLY A 597 -17.15 -25.18 6.32
C GLY A 597 -16.36 -25.31 7.62
N TRP A 598 -16.74 -26.28 8.46
CA TRP A 598 -16.05 -26.67 9.68
C TRP A 598 -14.68 -27.37 9.42
N LEU A 599 -14.54 -28.13 8.34
CA LEU A 599 -13.27 -28.79 7.96
C LEU A 599 -12.23 -27.80 7.40
N SER A 600 -12.66 -26.72 6.73
CA SER A 600 -11.77 -25.62 6.29
C SER A 600 -11.23 -24.78 7.46
N SER A 601 -11.89 -24.87 8.63
CA SER A 601 -11.42 -24.27 9.89
C SER A 601 -10.44 -25.18 10.63
N LEU A 602 -10.43 -26.49 10.33
CA LEU A 602 -9.52 -27.49 10.93
C LEU A 602 -8.23 -27.74 10.14
N THR A 603 -8.19 -27.40 8.85
CA THR A 603 -7.08 -27.77 7.93
C THR A 603 -6.13 -26.63 7.54
N ARG A 604 -6.41 -25.38 7.93
CA ARG A 604 -5.62 -24.23 7.45
C ARG A 604 -4.27 -23.98 8.13
N GLU A 605 -3.88 -24.72 9.18
CA GLU A 605 -2.57 -24.52 9.85
C GLU A 605 -1.83 -25.82 10.26
N HIS A 606 -1.80 -26.86 9.42
CA HIS A 606 -0.89 -28.01 9.68
C HIS A 606 0.57 -27.71 9.31
N LYS A 607 1.21 -26.84 10.11
CA LYS A 607 2.66 -26.82 10.36
C LYS A 607 2.86 -26.82 11.89
N PRO A 608 3.72 -27.68 12.46
CA PRO A 608 3.87 -27.86 13.92
C PRO A 608 4.47 -26.64 14.66
N PHE A 609 4.81 -25.58 13.93
CA PHE A 609 5.09 -24.25 14.44
C PHE A 609 4.89 -23.26 13.27
N MET A 610 4.27 -22.12 13.54
CA MET A 610 4.22 -20.99 12.63
C MET A 610 4.71 -19.75 13.39
N ALA A 611 5.84 -19.18 12.97
CA ALA A 611 6.19 -17.83 13.37
C ALA A 611 5.21 -16.88 12.67
N LEU A 612 4.12 -16.52 13.35
CA LEU A 612 3.18 -15.52 12.89
C LEU A 612 3.38 -14.24 13.67
N THR A 613 3.80 -13.21 12.95
CA THR A 613 3.58 -11.82 13.33
C THR A 613 2.13 -11.49 12.99
N HIS A 614 1.47 -10.79 13.90
CA HIS A 614 0.18 -10.17 13.61
C HIS A 614 0.36 -8.67 13.79
N CYS A 615 -0.07 -7.91 12.80
CA CYS A 615 0.09 -6.47 12.78
C CYS A 615 -0.97 -5.80 13.66
N LEU A 616 -0.55 -5.22 14.79
CA LEU A 616 -1.30 -4.14 15.47
C LEU A 616 -0.73 -2.75 15.12
N CYS A 617 0.02 -2.65 14.01
CA CYS A 617 0.53 -1.38 13.47
C CYS A 617 -0.25 -0.94 12.23
N THR A 618 -1.56 -1.19 12.16
CA THR A 618 -2.38 -0.42 11.23
C THR A 618 -2.46 1.01 11.75
N VAL A 619 -2.25 1.99 10.85
CA VAL A 619 -2.73 3.36 11.09
C VAL A 619 -4.18 3.22 11.53
N PRO A 620 -4.62 3.83 12.66
CA PRO A 620 -5.97 3.65 13.16
C PRO A 620 -6.96 3.97 12.03
N LEU A 621 -7.59 2.95 11.47
CA LEU A 621 -8.70 3.18 10.57
C LEU A 621 -9.80 3.77 11.43
N ASP A 622 -10.28 4.94 11.03
CA ASP A 622 -11.39 5.62 11.68
C ASP A 622 -12.58 4.67 11.65
N GLY A 623 -12.84 4.06 12.81
CA GLY A 623 -14.07 3.34 13.10
C GLY A 623 -15.06 4.33 13.69
N LYS A 624 -16.26 4.35 13.11
CA LYS A 624 -17.43 5.02 13.67
C LYS A 624 -17.61 4.74 15.15
#